data_AF-A0ABD0V969-F1
#
_entry.id   AF-A0ABD0V969-F1
#
_cell.length_a   1.000
_cell.length_b   1.000
_cell.length_c   1.000
_cell.angle_alpha   90.00
_cell.angle_beta   90.00
_cell.angle_gamma   90.00
#
_symmetry.space_group_name_H-M   'P 1'
#
loop_
_entity.id
_entity.type
_entity.pdbx_description
1 polymer ?
#
loop_
_entity_poly.entity_id
_entity_poly.type
_entity_poly.pdbx_seq_one_letter_code
_entity_poly.pdbx_strand_id
1 'polypeptide(L)' 'MRKDMSSTPNCSYEVSGEYSMIKAGGVLKMVDEEKVMMESLLCLRRAGADIILTYFARQAATVLAGMK' A
#
# COMPACT_ATOMS: atom_id res chain seq x y z
N MET A 1 1.62 13.76 -0.39
CA MET A 1 1.78 14.10 1.03
C MET A 1 2.72 15.29 1.15
N ARG A 2 2.73 16.00 2.27
CA ARG A 2 3.45 17.28 2.38
C ARG A 2 4.92 17.10 2.81
N LYS A 3 5.68 16.29 2.06
CA LYS A 3 7.10 15.98 2.37
C LYS A 3 8.00 17.23 2.32
N ASP A 4 7.66 18.21 1.49
CA ASP A 4 8.47 19.41 1.27
C ASP A 4 8.19 20.55 2.27
N MET A 5 7.33 20.31 3.28
CA MET A 5 6.86 21.36 4.18
C MET A 5 7.09 21.05 5.66
N SER A 6 7.60 19.86 5.98
CA SER A 6 8.01 19.49 7.33
C SER A 6 9.21 18.55 7.25
N SER A 7 10.19 18.74 8.12
CA SER A 7 11.34 17.85 8.29
C SER A 7 11.03 16.61 9.15
N THR A 8 9.81 16.50 9.67
CA THR A 8 9.37 15.35 10.47
C THR A 8 8.98 14.17 9.59
N PRO A 9 9.18 12.92 10.04
CA PRO A 9 8.71 11.73 9.33
C PRO A 9 7.21 11.80 9.03
N ASN A 10 6.84 11.49 7.78
CA ASN A 10 5.44 11.48 7.35
C ASN A 10 4.87 10.07 7.33
N CYS A 11 3.62 9.96 7.75
CA CYS A 11 2.93 8.68 7.83
C CYS A 11 1.66 8.66 6.98
N SER A 12 1.48 7.63 6.17
CA SER A 12 0.22 7.30 5.48
C SER A 12 -0.53 6.20 6.21
N TYR A 13 -1.85 6.27 6.20
CA TYR A 13 -2.72 5.16 6.57
C TYR A 13 -3.56 4.78 5.34
N GLU A 14 -3.34 3.57 4.81
CA GLU A 14 -4.19 2.98 3.78
C GLU A 14 -5.45 2.44 4.45
N VAL A 15 -6.58 3.10 4.22
CA VAL A 15 -7.80 2.86 5.00
C VAL A 15 -8.48 1.54 4.63
N SER A 16 -9.38 1.08 5.51
CA SER A 16 -10.11 -0.18 5.32
C SER A 16 -10.93 -0.22 4.02
N GLY A 17 -11.42 0.93 3.54
CA GLY A 17 -12.13 1.04 2.26
C GLY A 17 -11.23 0.77 1.05
N GLU A 18 -10.00 1.30 1.06
CA GLU A 18 -9.01 1.06 0.00
C GLU A 18 -8.59 -0.41 -0.03
N TYR A 19 -8.30 -0.98 1.15
CA TYR A 19 -8.03 -2.41 1.31
C TYR A 19 -9.17 -3.28 0.75
N SER A 20 -10.40 -2.98 1.16
CA SER A 20 -11.58 -3.75 0.76
C SER A 20 -11.83 -3.66 -0.73
N MET A 21 -11.56 -2.51 -1.35
CA MET A 21 -11.70 -2.30 -2.78
C MET A 21 -10.72 -3.17 -3.58
N ILE A 22 -9.43 -3.17 -3.19
CA ILE A 22 -8.42 -4.00 -3.85
C ILE A 22 -8.74 -5.49 -3.68
N LYS A 23 -9.11 -5.92 -2.46
CA LYS A 23 -9.54 -7.31 -2.20
C LYS A 23 -10.74 -7.72 -3.04
N ALA A 24 -11.77 -6.89 -3.10
CA ALA A 24 -12.96 -7.18 -3.91
C ALA A 24 -12.60 -7.28 -5.40
N GLY A 25 -11.77 -6.38 -5.90
CA GLY A 25 -11.28 -6.42 -7.29
C GLY A 25 -10.50 -7.70 -7.63
N GLY A 26 -9.68 -8.18 -6.68
CA GLY A 26 -8.97 -9.46 -6.77
C GLY A 26 -9.90 -10.67 -6.81
N VAL A 27 -10.85 -10.73 -5.89
CA VAL A 27 -11.87 -11.80 -5.83
C VAL A 27 -12.71 -11.86 -7.11
N LEU A 28 -13.11 -10.70 -7.64
CA LEU A 28 -13.86 -10.60 -8.89
C LEU A 28 -12.99 -10.78 -10.15
N LYS A 29 -11.67 -10.99 -10.00
CA LYS A 29 -10.69 -11.09 -11.08
C LYS A 29 -10.72 -9.88 -12.04
N MET A 30 -11.14 -8.73 -11.55
CA MET A 30 -11.14 -7.47 -12.30
C MET A 30 -9.73 -6.87 -12.35
N VAL A 31 -8.91 -7.16 -11.34
CA VAL A 31 -7.51 -6.74 -11.25
C VAL A 31 -6.65 -7.86 -10.69
N ASP A 32 -5.35 -7.78 -10.95
CA ASP A 32 -4.34 -8.58 -10.25
C ASP A 32 -4.11 -7.97 -8.86
N GLU A 33 -4.66 -8.63 -7.84
CA GLU A 33 -4.69 -8.13 -6.46
C GLU A 33 -3.28 -7.82 -5.93
N GLU A 34 -2.34 -8.73 -6.13
CA GLU A 34 -0.97 -8.60 -5.60
C GLU A 34 -0.26 -7.43 -6.28
N LYS A 35 -0.38 -7.31 -7.61
CA LYS A 35 0.23 -6.18 -8.34
C LYS A 35 -0.37 -4.84 -7.92
N VAL A 36 -1.70 -4.74 -7.85
CA VAL A 36 -2.37 -3.48 -7.49
C VAL A 36 -2.09 -3.10 -6.04
N MET A 37 -2.07 -4.07 -5.12
CA MET A 37 -1.64 -3.85 -3.73
C MET A 37 -0.23 -3.23 -3.70
N MET A 38 0.74 -3.85 -4.36
CA MET A 38 2.13 -3.36 -4.36
C MET A 38 2.26 -1.99 -5.04
N GLU A 39 1.51 -1.74 -6.11
CA GLU A 39 1.48 -0.45 -6.79
C GLU A 39 0.90 0.67 -5.91
N SER A 40 -0.17 0.39 -5.16
CA SER A 40 -0.75 1.31 -4.17
C SER A 40 0.28 1.73 -3.12
N LEU A 41 0.96 0.74 -2.51
CA LEU A 41 1.99 0.99 -1.49
C LEU A 41 3.19 1.75 -2.05
N LEU A 42 3.62 1.43 -3.28
CA LEU A 42 4.67 2.17 -3.98
C LEU A 42 4.26 3.61 -4.26
N CYS A 43 2.99 3.86 -4.61
CA CYS A 43 2.46 5.20 -4.80
C CYS A 43 2.48 6.03 -3.51
N LEU A 44 2.11 5.45 -2.37
CA LEU A 44 2.19 6.11 -1.06
C LEU A 44 3.64 6.47 -0.71
N ARG A 45 4.57 5.52 -0.91
CA ARG A 45 6.01 5.76 -0.70
C ARG A 45 6.53 6.88 -1.59
N ARG A 46 6.18 6.85 -2.89
CA ARG A 46 6.52 7.89 -3.86
C ARG A 46 5.92 9.25 -3.51
N ALA A 47 4.70 9.28 -2.96
CA ALA A 47 4.04 10.50 -2.51
C ALA A 47 4.66 11.13 -1.26
N GLY A 48 5.70 10.49 -0.70
CA GLY A 48 6.51 11.01 0.40
C GLY A 48 6.22 10.37 1.76
N ALA A 49 5.48 9.26 1.82
CA ALA A 49 5.32 8.52 3.06
C ALA A 49 6.65 7.89 3.48
N ASP A 50 7.06 8.09 4.73
CA ASP A 50 8.18 7.40 5.34
C ASP A 50 7.71 6.17 6.12
N ILE A 51 6.47 6.22 6.64
CA ILE A 51 5.78 5.11 7.31
C ILE A 51 4.44 4.90 6.61
N ILE A 52 4.07 3.63 6.35
CA ILE A 52 2.77 3.26 5.81
C ILE A 52 2.12 2.26 6.76
N LEU A 53 0.96 2.62 7.29
CA LEU A 53 0.08 1.72 8.03
C LEU A 53 -0.94 1.15 7.05
N THR A 54 -1.00 -0.17 6.95
CA THR A 54 -1.87 -0.85 6.00
C THR A 54 -2.21 -2.25 6.51
N TYR A 55 -3.42 -2.70 6.20
CA TYR A 55 -3.84 -4.08 6.42
C TYR A 55 -3.08 -5.08 5.53
N PHE A 56 -2.50 -4.60 4.43
CA PHE A 56 -1.68 -5.40 3.53
C PHE A 56 -0.26 -5.66 4.04
N ALA A 57 0.13 -5.13 5.21
CA ALA A 57 1.52 -5.14 5.67
C ALA A 57 2.16 -6.54 5.64
N ARG A 58 1.43 -7.56 6.11
CA ARG A 58 1.91 -8.95 6.11
C ARG A 58 2.07 -9.51 4.69
N GLN A 59 1.11 -9.23 3.80
CA GLN A 59 1.13 -9.71 2.41
C GLN A 59 2.24 -9.03 1.61
N ALA A 60 2.38 -7.71 1.74
CA ALA A 60 3.46 -6.95 1.13
C ALA A 60 4.84 -7.43 1.62
N ALA A 61 4.99 -7.74 2.92
CA ALA A 61 6.24 -8.28 3.45
C ALA A 61 6.63 -9.63 2.81
N THR A 62 5.66 -10.53 2.61
CA THR A 62 5.88 -11.81 1.91
C THR A 62 6.38 -11.59 0.48
N VAL A 63 5.73 -10.70 -0.27
CA VAL A 63 6.12 -10.36 -1.65
C VAL A 63 7.54 -9.76 -1.70
N LEU A 64 7.83 -8.80 -0.82
CA LEU A 64 9.14 -8.13 -0.77
C LEU A 64 10.28 -9.07 -0.35
N ALA A 65 10.00 -10.05 0.50
CA ALA A 65 10.97 -11.07 0.90
C ALA A 65 11.22 -12.13 -0.19
N GLY A 66 10.50 -12.08 -1.33
CA GLY A 66 10.58 -13.09 -2.38
C GLY A 66 10.03 -14.46 -1.94
N MET A 67 9.24 -14.49 -0.86
CA MET A 67 8.58 -15.69 -0.38
C MET A 67 7.30 -15.87 -1.19
N LYS A 68 7.27 -16.86 -2.10
CA LYS A 68 6.07 -17.25 -2.84
C LYS A 68 5.54 -18.58 -2.32
#